data_AF-A0A1H6F610-F1
#
_entry.id   AF-A0A1H6F610-F1
#
_cell.length_a   1.000
_cell.length_b   1.000
_cell.length_c   1.000
_cell.angle_alpha   90.00
_cell.angle_beta   90.00
_cell.angle_gamma   90.00
#
_symmetry.space_group_name_H-M   'P 1'
#
loop_
_entity.id
_entity.type
_entity.pdbx_description
1 polymer ?
#
loop_
_entity_poly.entity_id
_entity_poly.type
_entity_poly.pdbx_seq_one_letter_code
_entity_poly.pdbx_strand_id
1 'polypeptide(L)'
;MSTEPVFQLFKDIKTWKRNTEQARHKPLLILYAIAQYLRHEQKEFTFLEIDRELKQLLTRFSEDKYFNTHHPFWRLQHDSIWVIENSDRIRTSGGGNAYVSDLKKYNPKSGFTPDIYQAFAVDKNLPFNVINYFLKTGFSQSQQDELIKYLHIPNSPQKSCCPFCSLPSSRILFENALVLGLRDAFPVSPGHTLIIPRRHIASFFETTPDEQKALQDVLHATQQDLQQALKPDGFNIGINDGVAAGQTVMHLHIHLIPRYTDDCTDPRGGVRWIFPDKAVYWNNV
;
A
#
# COMPACT_ATOMS: atom_id res chain seq x y z
N MET A 1 -15.10 -8.71 -2.11
CA MET A 1 -15.48 -8.57 -0.69
C MET A 1 -14.73 -7.38 -0.14
N SER A 2 -15.36 -6.52 0.67
CA SER A 2 -14.68 -5.35 1.25
C SER A 2 -13.57 -5.81 2.20
N THR A 3 -12.35 -5.32 2.01
CA THR A 3 -11.19 -5.56 2.89
C THR A 3 -11.08 -4.54 4.03
N GLU A 4 -11.94 -3.53 4.03
CA GLU A 4 -12.02 -2.49 5.06
C GLU A 4 -12.17 -3.04 6.49
N PRO A 5 -13.01 -4.06 6.76
CA PRO A 5 -13.13 -4.64 8.10
C PRO A 5 -11.80 -5.21 8.60
N VAL A 6 -11.01 -5.81 7.71
CA VAL A 6 -9.70 -6.39 8.06
C VAL A 6 -8.68 -5.31 8.34
N PHE A 7 -8.65 -4.24 7.54
CA PHE A 7 -7.77 -3.11 7.82
C PHE A 7 -8.08 -2.46 9.18
N GLN A 8 -9.36 -2.36 9.52
CA GLN A 8 -9.81 -1.80 10.80
C GLN A 8 -9.35 -2.65 12.00
N LEU A 9 -9.30 -3.99 11.89
CA LEU A 9 -8.72 -4.85 12.94
C LEU A 9 -7.27 -4.46 13.28
N PHE A 10 -6.46 -4.09 12.28
CA PHE A 10 -5.09 -3.66 12.52
C PHE A 10 -5.01 -2.29 13.21
N LYS A 11 -5.92 -1.37 12.89
CA LYS A 11 -5.98 -0.06 13.52
C LYS A 11 -6.43 -0.13 14.99
N ASP A 12 -7.23 -1.13 15.33
CA ASP A 12 -7.79 -1.32 16.67
C ASP A 12 -6.89 -2.12 17.61
N ILE A 13 -5.70 -2.53 17.16
CA ILE A 13 -4.74 -3.27 17.99
C ILE A 13 -4.39 -2.48 19.25
N LYS A 14 -4.57 -3.13 20.39
CA LYS A 14 -4.27 -2.53 21.68
C LYS A 14 -2.76 -2.46 21.90
N THR A 15 -2.19 -1.28 21.70
CA THR A 15 -0.81 -0.95 22.10
C THR A 15 -0.81 -0.17 23.41
N TRP A 16 0.01 -0.60 24.38
CA TRP A 16 0.18 0.16 25.62
C TRP A 16 1.00 1.43 25.38
N LYS A 17 0.72 2.51 26.12
CA LYS A 17 1.49 3.76 26.09
C LYS A 17 2.24 3.92 27.41
N ARG A 18 3.55 4.19 27.35
CA ARG A 18 4.36 4.55 28.53
C ARG A 18 4.98 5.90 28.29
N ASN A 19 4.79 6.86 29.21
CA ASN A 19 5.49 8.15 29.24
C ASN A 19 5.66 8.78 27.85
N THR A 20 4.55 8.97 27.12
CA THR A 20 4.45 9.57 25.77
C THR A 20 4.81 8.70 24.56
N GLU A 21 5.43 7.53 24.71
CA GLU A 21 5.72 6.63 23.60
C GLU A 21 4.77 5.42 23.52
N GLN A 22 4.37 5.05 22.30
CA GLN A 22 3.55 3.88 21.99
C GLN A 22 4.44 2.63 21.92
N ALA A 23 4.06 1.56 22.63
CA ALA A 23 4.85 0.33 22.66
C ALA A 23 4.99 -0.30 21.26
N ARG A 24 6.23 -0.38 20.78
CA ARG A 24 6.58 -0.81 19.40
C ARG A 24 6.59 -2.34 19.19
N HIS A 25 6.41 -3.12 20.26
CA HIS A 25 6.50 -4.58 20.27
C HIS A 25 5.53 -5.30 19.32
N LYS A 26 4.24 -4.96 19.36
CA LYS A 26 3.23 -5.54 18.46
C LYS A 26 3.39 -5.03 17.02
N PRO A 27 3.55 -3.71 16.77
CA PRO A 27 3.83 -3.19 15.43
C PRO A 27 5.02 -3.86 14.74
N LEU A 28 6.16 -4.03 15.43
CA LEU A 28 7.35 -4.65 14.84
C LEU A 28 7.12 -6.12 14.47
N LEU A 29 6.40 -6.88 15.29
CA LEU A 29 6.03 -8.27 14.97
C LEU A 29 5.11 -8.33 13.73
N ILE A 30 4.13 -7.44 13.63
CA ILE A 30 3.23 -7.37 12.48
C ILE A 30 3.99 -7.00 11.21
N LEU A 31 4.84 -5.98 11.25
CA LEU A 31 5.67 -5.55 10.12
C LEU A 31 6.56 -6.69 9.64
N TYR A 32 7.21 -7.41 10.56
CA TYR A 32 8.01 -8.59 10.25
C TYR A 32 7.17 -9.68 9.57
N ALA A 33 6.03 -10.06 10.15
CA ALA A 33 5.19 -11.12 9.60
C ALA A 33 4.64 -10.77 8.20
N ILE A 34 4.22 -9.52 7.98
CA ILE A 34 3.77 -9.06 6.65
C ILE A 34 4.93 -9.04 5.65
N ALA A 35 6.13 -8.58 6.04
CA ALA A 35 7.29 -8.59 5.17
C ALA A 35 7.66 -10.01 4.71
N GLN A 36 7.63 -10.98 5.62
CA GLN A 36 7.87 -12.39 5.31
C GLN A 36 6.79 -12.97 4.39
N TYR A 37 5.52 -12.63 4.60
CA TYR A 37 4.44 -12.99 3.69
C TYR A 37 4.64 -12.41 2.28
N LEU A 38 4.98 -11.12 2.16
CA LEU A 38 5.16 -10.47 0.86
C LEU A 38 6.34 -11.01 0.04
N ARG A 39 7.39 -11.49 0.73
CA ARG A 39 8.63 -11.96 0.11
C ARG A 39 8.61 -13.46 -0.20
N HIS A 40 8.07 -14.24 0.73
CA HIS A 40 8.23 -15.70 0.75
C HIS A 40 6.91 -16.45 0.89
N GLU A 41 5.77 -15.74 0.90
CA GLU A 41 4.45 -16.30 1.21
C GLU A 41 4.40 -17.06 2.55
N GLN A 42 5.33 -16.76 3.47
CA GLN A 42 5.41 -17.39 4.77
C GLN A 42 4.22 -16.93 5.64
N LYS A 43 3.43 -17.89 6.09
CA LYS A 43 2.23 -17.67 6.91
C LYS A 43 2.39 -18.17 8.35
N GLU A 44 3.39 -19.01 8.59
CA GLU A 44 3.61 -19.66 9.87
C GLU A 44 5.02 -19.36 10.38
N PHE A 45 5.11 -19.06 11.67
CA PHE A 45 6.34 -18.71 12.37
C PHE A 45 6.37 -19.45 13.69
N THR A 46 7.52 -20.05 14.00
CA THR A 46 7.71 -20.67 15.32
C THR A 46 7.99 -19.60 16.38
N PHE A 47 7.71 -19.90 17.65
CA PHE A 47 8.04 -18.99 18.74
C PHE A 47 9.53 -18.61 18.77
N LEU A 48 10.45 -19.55 18.59
CA LEU A 48 11.89 -19.30 18.62
C LEU A 48 12.36 -18.41 17.46
N GLU A 49 11.74 -18.53 16.29
CA GLU A 49 11.98 -17.65 15.15
C GLU A 49 11.55 -16.21 15.48
N ILE A 50 10.30 -16.02 15.91
CA ILE A 50 9.80 -14.70 16.29
C ILE A 50 10.62 -14.11 17.44
N ASP A 51 10.96 -14.92 18.45
CA ASP A 51 11.77 -14.49 19.59
C ASP A 51 13.12 -13.93 19.14
N ARG A 52 13.79 -14.59 18.19
CA ARG A 52 15.08 -14.14 17.65
C ARG A 52 14.94 -12.86 16.83
N GLU A 53 14.04 -12.82 15.85
CA GLU A 53 13.90 -11.69 14.93
C GLU A 53 13.36 -10.45 15.64
N LEU A 54 12.36 -10.62 16.51
CA LEU A 54 11.78 -9.51 17.25
C LEU A 54 12.76 -8.90 18.26
N LYS A 55 13.69 -9.70 18.84
CA LYS A 55 14.78 -9.17 19.66
C LYS A 55 15.71 -8.26 18.86
N GLN A 56 16.07 -8.64 17.63
CA GLN A 56 16.93 -7.81 16.78
C GLN A 56 16.23 -6.50 16.39
N LEU A 57 14.95 -6.58 16.01
CA LEU A 57 14.15 -5.40 15.70
C LEU A 57 13.99 -4.46 16.90
N LEU A 58 13.67 -4.99 18.08
CA LEU A 58 13.51 -4.17 19.28
C LEU A 58 14.82 -3.55 19.72
N THR A 59 15.95 -4.27 19.62
CA THR A 59 17.28 -3.71 19.90
C THR A 59 17.60 -2.51 19.01
N ARG A 60 17.12 -2.53 17.76
CA ARG A 60 17.44 -1.50 16.76
C ARG A 60 16.45 -0.34 16.74
N PHE A 61 15.17 -0.61 16.95
CA PHE A 61 14.08 0.34 16.71
C PHE A 61 13.29 0.73 17.98
N SER A 62 13.70 0.24 19.15
CA SER A 62 13.10 0.60 20.45
C SER A 62 14.13 1.31 21.35
N GLU A 63 13.68 2.28 22.13
CA GLU A 63 14.50 2.91 23.18
C GLU A 63 14.55 2.04 24.45
N ASP A 64 13.58 1.13 24.60
CA ASP A 64 13.52 0.19 25.72
C ASP A 64 14.71 -0.78 25.68
N LYS A 65 15.57 -0.72 26.71
CA LYS A 65 16.69 -1.65 26.89
C LYS A 65 16.26 -3.04 27.39
N TYR A 66 15.01 -3.17 27.85
CA TYR A 66 14.46 -4.41 28.40
C TYR A 66 13.12 -4.70 27.76
N PHE A 67 13.06 -5.79 26.98
CA PHE A 67 11.85 -6.19 26.30
C PHE A 67 11.62 -7.71 26.39
N ASN A 68 10.34 -8.05 26.43
CA ASN A 68 9.84 -9.41 26.55
C ASN A 68 9.06 -9.78 25.29
N THR A 69 9.76 -10.34 24.30
CA THR A 69 9.25 -10.79 22.99
C THR A 69 8.14 -11.85 23.07
N HIS A 70 8.07 -12.60 24.17
CA HIS A 70 6.98 -13.55 24.39
C HIS A 70 5.61 -12.87 24.63
N HIS A 71 5.58 -11.61 25.08
CA HIS A 71 4.33 -10.88 25.26
C HIS A 71 3.62 -10.53 23.95
N PRO A 72 4.24 -9.87 22.95
CA PRO A 72 3.59 -9.61 21.67
C PRO A 72 3.22 -10.91 20.94
N PHE A 73 4.09 -11.93 20.96
CA PHE A 73 3.78 -13.25 20.41
C PHE A 73 2.48 -13.82 20.98
N TRP A 74 2.33 -13.80 22.31
CA TRP A 74 1.15 -14.34 22.99
C TRP A 74 -0.08 -13.42 22.89
N ARG A 75 0.08 -12.10 23.06
CA ARG A 75 -1.04 -11.18 23.23
C ARG A 75 -1.72 -10.77 21.93
N LEU A 76 -1.07 -10.90 20.78
CA LEU A 76 -1.71 -10.60 19.50
C LEU A 76 -2.96 -11.47 19.24
N GLN A 77 -3.04 -12.66 19.84
CA GLN A 77 -4.22 -13.51 19.72
C GLN A 77 -5.48 -12.86 20.34
N HIS A 78 -5.31 -11.94 21.29
CA HIS A 78 -6.42 -11.20 21.91
C HIS A 78 -6.91 -10.03 21.04
N ASP A 79 -6.17 -9.66 19.99
CA ASP A 79 -6.57 -8.63 19.02
C ASP A 79 -7.29 -9.26 17.81
N SER A 80 -7.64 -10.55 17.85
CA SER A 80 -8.33 -11.30 16.79
C SER A 80 -7.61 -11.36 15.44
N ILE A 81 -6.32 -10.99 15.39
CA ILE A 81 -5.52 -11.02 14.17
C ILE A 81 -4.51 -12.17 14.13
N TRP A 82 -4.28 -12.87 15.24
CA TRP A 82 -3.18 -13.82 15.37
C TRP A 82 -3.65 -15.14 15.96
N VAL A 83 -3.12 -16.23 15.45
CA VAL A 83 -3.39 -17.60 15.94
C VAL A 83 -2.09 -18.24 16.40
N ILE A 84 -2.18 -19.03 17.46
CA ILE A 84 -1.07 -19.82 17.99
C ILE A 84 -1.55 -21.26 18.06
N GLU A 85 -0.87 -22.15 17.36
CA GLU A 85 -1.20 -23.57 17.35
C GLU A 85 -0.93 -24.20 18.71
N ASN A 86 -1.84 -25.08 19.14
CA ASN A 86 -1.72 -25.81 20.42
C ASN A 86 -1.53 -24.87 21.62
N SER A 87 -2.18 -23.70 21.62
CA SER A 87 -2.10 -22.72 22.71
C SER A 87 -2.64 -23.26 24.04
N ASP A 88 -3.50 -24.27 24.00
CA ASP A 88 -4.00 -25.03 25.15
C ASP A 88 -2.88 -25.74 25.94
N ARG A 89 -1.75 -26.02 25.30
CA ARG A 89 -0.57 -26.65 25.95
C ARG A 89 0.31 -25.64 26.70
N ILE A 90 0.05 -24.35 26.55
CA ILE A 90 0.85 -23.28 27.13
C ILE A 90 0.18 -22.79 28.40
N ARG A 91 0.85 -22.98 29.55
CA ARG A 91 0.33 -22.43 30.81
C ARG A 91 0.32 -20.91 30.77
N THR A 92 -0.63 -20.32 31.49
CA THR A 92 -0.74 -18.88 31.68
C THR A 92 -0.67 -18.52 33.16
N SER A 93 -0.11 -17.34 33.45
CA SER A 93 -0.16 -16.75 34.80
C SER A 93 -1.55 -16.17 35.09
N GLY A 94 -1.83 -15.80 36.34
CA GLY A 94 -3.10 -15.17 36.72
C GLY A 94 -3.43 -13.88 35.97
N GLY A 95 -2.45 -13.24 35.33
CA GLY A 95 -2.64 -12.08 34.45
C GLY A 95 -2.81 -12.43 32.96
N GLY A 96 -3.01 -13.71 32.62
CA GLY A 96 -3.23 -14.18 31.25
C GLY A 96 -1.99 -14.19 30.35
N ASN A 97 -0.78 -14.09 30.92
CA ASN A 97 0.47 -14.13 30.15
C ASN A 97 1.01 -15.57 30.09
N ALA A 98 1.44 -16.01 28.92
CA ALA A 98 2.10 -17.31 28.77
C ALA A 98 3.44 -17.41 29.52
N TYR A 99 3.71 -18.59 30.07
CA TYR A 99 5.03 -18.92 30.59
C TYR A 99 6.03 -19.09 29.44
N VAL A 100 7.07 -18.25 29.41
CA VAL A 100 8.11 -18.30 28.37
C VAL A 100 8.83 -19.65 28.29
N SER A 101 8.94 -20.38 29.41
CA SER A 101 9.51 -21.73 29.42
C SER A 101 8.69 -22.71 28.58
N ASP A 102 7.36 -22.60 28.61
CA ASP A 102 6.48 -23.48 27.84
C ASP A 102 6.53 -23.10 26.36
N LEU A 103 6.56 -21.80 26.03
CA LEU A 103 6.75 -21.33 24.67
C LEU A 103 8.07 -21.80 24.07
N LYS A 104 9.18 -21.75 24.83
CA LYS A 104 10.48 -22.29 24.40
C LYS A 104 10.46 -23.81 24.25
N LYS A 105 9.80 -24.53 25.17
CA LYS A 105 9.73 -25.99 25.18
C LYS A 105 8.91 -26.53 23.99
N TYR A 106 7.72 -25.98 23.77
CA TYR A 106 6.79 -26.48 22.76
C TYR A 106 6.97 -25.81 21.40
N ASN A 107 7.64 -24.64 21.37
CA ASN A 107 7.93 -23.88 20.17
C ASN A 107 6.72 -23.78 19.19
N PRO A 108 5.54 -23.33 19.67
CA PRO A 108 4.34 -23.39 18.86
C PRO A 108 4.48 -22.54 17.61
N LYS A 109 3.83 -22.99 16.52
CA LYS A 109 3.65 -22.20 15.32
C LYS A 109 2.58 -21.14 15.54
N SER A 110 2.68 -20.05 14.80
CA SER A 110 1.76 -18.93 14.87
C SER A 110 1.75 -18.13 13.57
N GLY A 111 0.72 -17.33 13.36
CA GLY A 111 0.56 -16.52 12.16
C GLY A 111 -0.68 -15.65 12.22
N PHE A 112 -0.95 -14.88 11.15
CA PHE A 112 -2.23 -14.19 11.05
C PHE A 112 -3.39 -15.19 10.91
N THR A 113 -4.62 -14.76 11.24
CA THR A 113 -5.81 -15.60 11.00
C THR A 113 -5.97 -15.94 9.51
N PRO A 114 -6.60 -17.07 9.17
CA PRO A 114 -6.88 -17.43 7.77
C PRO A 114 -7.63 -16.31 7.01
N ASP A 115 -8.57 -15.62 7.67
CA ASP A 115 -9.33 -14.52 7.07
C ASP A 115 -8.44 -13.34 6.66
N ILE A 116 -7.40 -13.04 7.44
CA ILE A 116 -6.42 -12.00 7.08
C ILE A 116 -5.62 -12.42 5.85
N TYR A 117 -5.12 -13.66 5.81
CA TYR A 117 -4.40 -14.14 4.64
C TYR A 117 -5.28 -14.22 3.40
N GLN A 118 -6.56 -14.56 3.56
CA GLN A 118 -7.55 -14.51 2.49
C GLN A 118 -7.75 -13.08 2.00
N ALA A 119 -7.85 -12.11 2.91
CA ALA A 119 -7.96 -10.69 2.56
C ALA A 119 -6.70 -10.18 1.85
N PHE A 120 -5.49 -10.55 2.30
CA PHE A 120 -4.23 -10.22 1.61
C PHE A 120 -4.14 -10.89 0.22
N ALA A 121 -4.74 -12.07 0.06
CA ALA A 121 -4.79 -12.74 -1.24
C ALA A 121 -5.74 -12.02 -2.21
N VAL A 122 -6.88 -11.53 -1.72
CA VAL A 122 -7.91 -10.81 -2.49
C VAL A 122 -7.49 -9.37 -2.82
N ASP A 123 -6.91 -8.66 -1.85
CA ASP A 123 -6.46 -7.28 -1.99
C ASP A 123 -4.96 -7.20 -1.73
N LYS A 124 -4.20 -7.13 -2.83
CA LYS A 124 -2.73 -7.07 -2.77
C LYS A 124 -2.20 -5.76 -2.18
N ASN A 125 -3.03 -4.72 -2.05
CA ASN A 125 -2.65 -3.45 -1.42
C ASN A 125 -2.84 -3.48 0.09
N LEU A 126 -3.77 -4.28 0.60
CA LEU A 126 -4.05 -4.38 2.04
C LEU A 126 -2.79 -4.59 2.91
N PRO A 127 -1.87 -5.54 2.63
CA PRO A 127 -0.66 -5.68 3.43
C PRO A 127 0.24 -4.42 3.42
N PHE A 128 0.29 -3.69 2.31
CA PHE A 128 1.03 -2.43 2.20
C PHE A 128 0.34 -1.30 2.98
N ASN A 129 -0.99 -1.24 2.94
CA ASN A 129 -1.77 -0.28 3.72
C ASN A 129 -1.53 -0.48 5.23
N VAL A 130 -1.48 -1.74 5.69
CA VAL A 130 -1.17 -2.09 7.08
C VAL A 130 0.27 -1.70 7.43
N ILE A 131 1.26 -2.00 6.57
CA ILE A 131 2.64 -1.57 6.76
C ILE A 131 2.72 -0.05 6.88
N ASN A 132 2.15 0.68 5.92
CA ASN A 132 2.19 2.14 5.87
C ASN A 132 1.52 2.77 7.10
N TYR A 133 0.42 2.18 7.57
CA TYR A 133 -0.22 2.60 8.81
C TYR A 133 0.74 2.51 10.00
N PHE A 134 1.33 1.33 10.25
CA PHE A 134 2.23 1.14 11.40
C PHE A 134 3.51 1.96 11.31
N LEU A 135 4.08 2.10 10.10
CA LEU A 135 5.24 2.95 9.86
C LEU A 135 4.95 4.42 10.21
N LYS A 136 3.84 4.97 9.68
CA LYS A 136 3.47 6.38 9.87
C LYS A 136 3.05 6.70 11.31
N THR A 137 2.37 5.79 12.00
CA THR A 137 1.89 6.05 13.36
C THR A 137 2.93 5.76 14.45
N GLY A 138 3.93 4.92 14.15
CA GLY A 138 4.82 4.35 15.17
C GLY A 138 6.28 4.79 15.10
N PHE A 139 6.73 5.37 13.98
CA PHE A 139 8.16 5.56 13.68
C PHE A 139 8.43 6.91 13.00
N SER A 140 9.59 7.50 13.29
CA SER A 140 10.07 8.69 12.58
C SER A 140 10.43 8.37 11.13
N GLN A 141 10.49 9.37 10.25
CA GLN A 141 10.81 9.14 8.83
C GLN A 141 12.12 8.35 8.63
N SER A 142 13.18 8.68 9.39
CA SER A 142 14.45 7.96 9.30
C SER A 142 14.33 6.49 9.72
N GLN A 143 13.52 6.19 10.74
CA GLN A 143 13.24 4.83 11.18
C GLN A 143 12.39 4.07 10.15
N GLN A 144 11.45 4.75 9.47
CA GLN A 144 10.63 4.13 8.44
C GLN A 144 11.50 3.64 7.28
N ASP A 145 12.38 4.49 6.75
CA ASP A 145 13.28 4.14 5.65
C ASP A 145 14.21 2.98 6.04
N GLU A 146 14.71 3.00 7.27
CA GLU A 146 15.58 1.95 7.80
C GLU A 146 14.84 0.62 8.02
N LEU A 147 13.60 0.65 8.54
CA LEU A 147 12.76 -0.54 8.71
C LEU A 147 12.42 -1.20 7.38
N ILE A 148 12.02 -0.40 6.38
CA ILE A 148 11.73 -0.88 5.03
C ILE A 148 12.94 -1.62 4.46
N LYS A 149 14.14 -1.02 4.60
CA LYS A 149 15.39 -1.64 4.16
C LYS A 149 15.73 -2.91 4.94
N TYR A 150 15.64 -2.87 6.28
CA TYR A 150 16.01 -3.98 7.15
C TYR A 150 15.12 -5.21 6.94
N LEU A 151 13.80 -5.00 6.87
CA LEU A 151 12.81 -6.05 6.63
C LEU A 151 12.70 -6.46 5.15
N HIS A 152 13.38 -5.75 4.26
CA HIS A 152 13.30 -5.92 2.81
C HIS A 152 11.85 -5.83 2.31
N ILE A 153 11.08 -4.88 2.84
CA ILE A 153 9.69 -4.64 2.44
C ILE A 153 9.70 -4.20 0.97
N PRO A 154 8.95 -4.86 0.07
CA PRO A 154 8.87 -4.42 -1.31
C PRO A 154 8.20 -3.05 -1.40
N ASN A 155 8.59 -2.22 -2.37
CA ASN A 155 8.08 -0.85 -2.51
C ASN A 155 6.64 -0.79 -3.03
N SER A 156 6.07 -1.90 -3.49
CA SER A 156 4.72 -2.01 -4.04
C SER A 156 4.24 -3.46 -4.05
N PRO A 157 2.91 -3.72 -4.13
CA PRO A 157 2.38 -5.04 -4.44
C PRO A 157 3.10 -5.58 -5.66
N GLN A 158 3.63 -6.81 -5.55
CA GLN A 158 4.58 -7.36 -6.50
C GLN A 158 4.31 -6.92 -7.95
N LYS A 159 5.41 -6.51 -8.60
CA LYS A 159 5.55 -6.19 -10.03
C LYS A 159 4.90 -7.21 -10.98
N SER A 160 4.64 -8.44 -10.52
CA SER A 160 4.11 -9.57 -11.27
C SER A 160 2.66 -9.44 -11.74
N CYS A 161 1.84 -8.55 -11.16
CA CYS A 161 0.43 -8.37 -11.57
C CYS A 161 0.11 -6.95 -12.09
N CYS A 162 1.07 -6.03 -12.10
CA CYS A 162 0.82 -4.67 -12.60
C CYS A 162 0.91 -4.64 -14.14
N PRO A 163 -0.17 -4.23 -14.84
CA PRO A 163 -0.17 -4.19 -16.31
C PRO A 163 0.84 -3.17 -16.87
N PHE A 164 1.22 -2.17 -16.07
CA PHE A 164 2.18 -1.13 -16.45
C PHE A 164 3.63 -1.55 -16.26
N CYS A 165 3.91 -2.38 -15.26
CA CYS A 165 5.27 -2.87 -15.00
C CYS A 165 5.73 -3.94 -16.00
N SER A 166 4.80 -4.56 -16.72
CA SER A 166 5.02 -5.63 -17.69
C SER A 166 4.67 -5.22 -19.12
N LEU A 167 4.61 -3.91 -19.39
CA LEU A 167 4.26 -3.39 -20.71
C LEU A 167 5.23 -3.90 -21.79
N PRO A 168 4.73 -4.49 -22.89
CA PRO A 168 5.57 -4.77 -24.04
C PRO A 168 5.98 -3.45 -24.71
N SER A 169 7.22 -3.35 -25.16
CA SER A 169 7.78 -2.12 -25.77
C SER A 169 6.95 -1.57 -26.92
N SER A 170 6.24 -2.43 -27.66
CA SER A 170 5.31 -2.06 -28.74
C SER A 170 4.14 -1.16 -28.30
N ARG A 171 3.84 -1.08 -27.00
CA ARG A 171 2.74 -0.24 -26.46
C ARG A 171 3.22 1.15 -26.05
N ILE A 172 4.53 1.38 -26.01
CA ILE A 172 5.15 2.62 -25.56
C ILE A 172 5.26 3.58 -26.74
N LEU A 173 4.71 4.78 -26.59
CA LEU A 173 4.76 5.85 -27.60
C LEU A 173 5.84 6.87 -27.28
N PHE A 174 5.96 7.20 -25.99
CA PHE A 174 6.92 8.15 -25.47
C PHE A 174 7.64 7.51 -24.30
N GLU A 175 8.94 7.73 -24.19
CA GLU A 175 9.68 7.31 -23.01
C GLU A 175 10.86 8.22 -22.73
N ASN A 176 11.19 8.31 -21.44
CA ASN A 176 12.47 8.78 -20.98
C ASN A 176 12.99 7.83 -19.87
N ALA A 177 14.04 8.24 -19.16
CA ALA A 177 14.65 7.45 -18.10
C ALA A 177 13.71 7.15 -16.93
N LEU A 178 12.67 7.96 -16.70
CA LEU A 178 11.80 7.89 -15.52
C LEU A 178 10.33 7.64 -15.84
N VAL A 179 9.88 7.88 -17.07
CA VAL A 179 8.45 7.95 -17.43
C VAL A 179 8.20 7.29 -18.78
N LEU A 180 7.00 6.72 -18.94
CA LEU A 180 6.46 6.14 -20.17
C LEU A 180 5.13 6.83 -20.52
N GLY A 181 4.84 6.97 -21.81
CA GLY A 181 3.56 7.37 -22.37
C GLY A 181 3.01 6.27 -23.28
N LEU A 182 1.75 5.88 -23.11
CA LEU A 182 1.12 4.75 -23.83
C LEU A 182 -0.37 5.01 -24.11
N ARG A 183 -0.90 4.51 -25.24
CA ARG A 183 -2.36 4.55 -25.47
C ARG A 183 -3.08 3.70 -24.42
N ASP A 184 -4.17 4.24 -23.89
CA ASP A 184 -5.08 3.50 -23.04
C ASP A 184 -5.66 2.31 -23.83
N ALA A 185 -5.80 1.15 -23.17
CA ALA A 185 -6.42 -0.03 -23.78
C ALA A 185 -7.95 0.14 -23.94
N PHE A 186 -8.56 1.00 -23.13
CA PHE A 186 -9.97 1.32 -23.08
C PHE A 186 -10.15 2.85 -23.19
N PRO A 187 -9.85 3.44 -24.34
CA PRO A 187 -9.84 4.89 -24.51
C PRO A 187 -11.25 5.49 -24.34
N VAL A 188 -11.38 6.55 -23.53
CA VAL A 188 -12.63 7.31 -23.38
C VAL A 188 -12.88 8.22 -24.58
N SER A 189 -11.81 8.65 -25.24
CA SER A 189 -11.83 9.52 -26.42
C SER A 189 -10.68 9.13 -27.37
N PRO A 190 -10.80 9.34 -28.70
CA PRO A 190 -9.72 9.09 -29.64
C PRO A 190 -8.42 9.77 -29.23
N GLY A 191 -7.38 8.96 -29.03
CA GLY A 191 -6.07 9.43 -28.58
C GLY A 191 -5.88 9.49 -27.07
N HIS A 192 -6.79 8.95 -26.26
CA HIS A 192 -6.58 8.83 -24.81
C HIS A 192 -5.25 8.11 -24.49
N THR A 193 -4.37 8.82 -23.79
CA THR A 193 -3.02 8.38 -23.45
C THR A 193 -2.83 8.42 -21.95
N LEU A 194 -2.11 7.42 -21.43
CA LEU A 194 -1.65 7.36 -20.05
C LEU A 194 -0.17 7.75 -19.99
N ILE A 195 0.19 8.59 -19.03
CA ILE A 195 1.58 8.93 -18.71
C ILE A 195 1.88 8.36 -17.31
N ILE A 196 2.88 7.48 -17.23
CA ILE A 196 3.17 6.67 -16.04
C ILE A 196 4.65 6.76 -15.65
N PRO A 197 5.01 6.78 -14.36
CA PRO A 197 6.40 6.59 -13.95
C PRO A 197 6.83 5.15 -14.22
N ARG A 198 8.13 4.93 -14.48
CA ARG A 198 8.71 3.58 -14.54
C ARG A 198 8.74 2.93 -13.16
N ARG A 199 8.95 3.74 -12.11
CA ARG A 199 8.86 3.30 -10.72
C ARG A 199 7.41 3.01 -10.39
N HIS A 200 7.15 1.85 -9.79
CA HIS A 200 5.81 1.46 -9.37
C HIS A 200 5.47 2.17 -8.06
N ILE A 201 4.82 3.32 -8.17
CA ILE A 201 4.21 4.09 -7.08
C ILE A 201 2.72 4.23 -7.36
N ALA A 202 1.89 4.22 -6.33
CA ALA A 202 0.44 4.32 -6.51
C ALA A 202 -0.02 5.78 -6.59
N SER A 203 0.59 6.65 -5.78
CA SER A 203 0.15 8.03 -5.59
C SER A 203 1.07 9.03 -6.29
N PHE A 204 0.47 10.10 -6.82
CA PHE A 204 1.19 11.26 -7.33
C PHE A 204 2.04 11.91 -6.24
N PHE A 205 1.61 11.85 -4.99
CA PHE A 205 2.32 12.45 -3.85
C PHE A 205 3.56 11.66 -3.41
N GLU A 206 3.81 10.49 -4.02
CA GLU A 206 5.03 9.71 -3.81
C GLU A 206 6.13 10.04 -4.83
N THR A 207 5.84 10.90 -5.80
CA THR A 207 6.80 11.28 -6.86
C THR A 207 7.96 12.10 -6.31
N THR A 208 9.17 11.85 -6.82
CA THR A 208 10.31 12.74 -6.58
C THR A 208 10.21 14.00 -7.45
N PRO A 209 10.92 15.10 -7.13
CA PRO A 209 10.96 16.27 -7.99
C PRO A 209 11.40 15.97 -9.43
N ASP A 210 12.34 15.05 -9.61
CA ASP A 210 12.79 14.62 -10.94
C ASP A 210 11.71 13.84 -11.69
N GLU A 211 10.96 12.97 -11.01
CA GLU A 211 9.83 12.26 -11.58
C GLU A 211 8.70 13.22 -11.96
N GLN A 212 8.40 14.22 -11.13
CA GLN A 212 7.39 15.25 -11.45
C GLN A 212 7.74 16.01 -12.72
N LYS A 213 9.00 16.46 -12.83
CA LYS A 213 9.48 17.12 -14.04
C LYS A 213 9.40 16.19 -15.25
N ALA A 214 9.86 14.95 -15.13
CA ALA A 214 9.81 13.98 -16.22
C ALA A 214 8.37 13.64 -16.66
N LEU A 215 7.43 13.57 -15.72
CA LEU A 215 6.00 13.36 -16.01
C LEU A 215 5.45 14.54 -16.80
N GLN A 216 5.78 15.77 -16.39
CA GLN A 216 5.37 16.99 -17.09
C GLN A 216 5.99 17.10 -18.48
N ASP A 217 7.26 16.74 -18.65
CA ASP A 217 7.95 16.76 -19.94
C ASP A 217 7.28 15.78 -20.92
N VAL A 218 6.97 14.55 -20.49
CA VAL A 218 6.27 13.56 -21.33
C VAL A 218 4.82 13.96 -21.59
N LEU A 219 4.12 14.54 -20.63
CA LEU A 219 2.75 15.03 -20.79
C LEU A 219 2.67 16.10 -21.89
N HIS A 220 3.59 17.08 -21.88
CA HIS A 220 3.66 18.10 -22.93
C HIS A 220 4.00 17.50 -24.30
N ALA A 221 5.01 16.63 -24.39
CA ALA A 221 5.38 16.00 -25.65
C ALA A 221 4.21 15.19 -26.24
N THR A 222 3.49 14.45 -25.39
CA THR A 222 2.30 13.67 -25.78
C THR A 222 1.18 14.59 -26.27
N GLN A 223 0.93 15.71 -25.58
CA GLN A 223 -0.09 16.67 -25.99
C GLN A 223 0.24 17.29 -27.37
N GLN A 224 1.50 17.63 -27.62
CA GLN A 224 1.94 18.18 -28.91
C GLN A 224 1.76 17.19 -30.06
N ASP A 225 2.15 15.93 -29.86
CA ASP A 225 1.93 14.85 -30.83
C ASP A 225 0.44 14.68 -31.15
N LEU A 226 -0.39 14.63 -30.09
CA LEU A 226 -1.84 14.54 -30.21
C LEU A 226 -2.45 15.73 -30.97
N GLN A 227 -1.96 16.95 -30.69
CA GLN A 227 -2.41 18.16 -31.38
C GLN A 227 -2.13 18.09 -32.88
N GLN A 228 -0.97 17.56 -33.26
CA GLN A 228 -0.57 17.43 -34.67
C GLN A 228 -1.32 16.29 -35.37
N ALA A 229 -1.42 15.13 -34.73
CA ALA A 229 -1.97 13.92 -35.33
C ALA A 229 -3.50 13.93 -35.41
N LEU A 230 -4.18 14.39 -34.37
CA LEU A 230 -5.63 14.25 -34.21
C LEU A 230 -6.39 15.58 -34.16
N LYS A 231 -5.69 16.71 -33.95
CA LYS A 231 -6.27 18.06 -33.88
C LYS A 231 -7.49 18.16 -32.94
N PRO A 232 -7.39 17.70 -31.68
CA PRO A 232 -8.45 17.91 -30.70
C PRO A 232 -8.65 19.40 -30.41
N ASP A 233 -9.86 19.73 -29.97
CA ASP A 233 -10.29 21.08 -29.60
C ASP A 233 -9.98 21.41 -28.14
N GLY A 234 -9.65 20.41 -27.33
CA GLY A 234 -9.26 20.57 -25.94
C GLY A 234 -8.74 19.29 -25.30
N PHE A 235 -8.45 19.35 -24.00
CA PHE A 235 -7.98 18.19 -23.24
C PHE A 235 -8.57 18.19 -21.83
N ASN A 236 -8.86 17.00 -21.31
CA ASN A 236 -8.91 16.78 -19.88
C ASN A 236 -7.65 16.07 -19.40
N ILE A 237 -7.12 16.53 -18.28
CA ILE A 237 -5.98 15.93 -17.61
C ILE A 237 -6.44 15.51 -16.22
N GLY A 238 -6.27 14.24 -15.87
CA GLY A 238 -6.81 13.69 -14.64
C GLY A 238 -5.91 12.64 -14.00
N ILE A 239 -5.97 12.55 -12.68
CA ILE A 239 -5.31 11.52 -11.87
C ILE A 239 -6.34 11.03 -10.87
N ASN A 240 -6.54 9.71 -10.82
CA ASN A 240 -7.23 9.07 -9.71
C ASN A 240 -6.18 8.63 -8.70
N ASP A 241 -6.14 9.26 -7.53
CA ASP A 241 -5.16 8.97 -6.47
C ASP A 241 -5.84 8.25 -5.30
N GLY A 242 -5.64 6.92 -5.24
CA GLY A 242 -6.24 6.02 -4.26
C GLY A 242 -7.60 5.44 -4.68
N VAL A 243 -7.99 4.36 -3.99
CA VAL A 243 -9.24 3.60 -4.25
C VAL A 243 -10.48 4.49 -4.20
N ALA A 244 -10.57 5.38 -3.21
CA ALA A 244 -11.73 6.26 -3.04
C ALA A 244 -11.89 7.28 -4.18
N ALA A 245 -10.80 7.62 -4.88
CA ALA A 245 -10.80 8.47 -6.07
C ALA A 245 -11.05 7.67 -7.37
N GLY A 246 -11.31 6.37 -7.28
CA GLY A 246 -11.57 5.51 -8.44
C GLY A 246 -10.31 4.96 -9.11
N GLN A 247 -9.16 4.94 -8.42
CA GLN A 247 -7.96 4.30 -8.95
C GLN A 247 -8.11 2.78 -8.93
N THR A 248 -7.94 2.13 -10.08
CA THR A 248 -8.09 0.67 -10.24
C THR A 248 -6.76 -0.04 -10.47
N VAL A 249 -5.80 0.61 -11.13
CA VAL A 249 -4.41 0.17 -11.21
C VAL A 249 -3.59 1.01 -10.23
N MET A 250 -3.03 0.39 -9.20
CA MET A 250 -2.24 1.04 -8.14
C MET A 250 -0.81 1.37 -8.58
N HIS A 251 -0.73 1.92 -9.78
CA HIS A 251 0.46 2.50 -10.36
C HIS A 251 -0.01 3.82 -10.96
N LEU A 252 0.53 4.94 -10.46
CA LEU A 252 0.25 6.29 -10.90
C LEU A 252 0.14 6.36 -12.41
N HIS A 253 -0.96 6.90 -12.90
CA HIS A 253 -1.16 7.20 -14.31
C HIS A 253 -1.91 8.51 -14.45
N ILE A 254 -1.31 9.42 -15.22
CA ILE A 254 -1.94 10.67 -15.63
C ILE A 254 -2.71 10.37 -16.91
N HIS A 255 -4.02 10.58 -16.86
CA HIS A 255 -4.87 10.55 -18.04
C HIS A 255 -4.69 11.85 -18.82
N LEU A 256 -4.33 11.75 -20.09
CA LEU A 256 -4.43 12.83 -21.06
C LEU A 256 -5.51 12.45 -22.08
N ILE A 257 -6.67 13.08 -21.96
CA ILE A 257 -7.88 12.76 -22.72
C ILE A 257 -8.14 13.88 -23.72
N PRO A 258 -7.90 13.68 -25.03
CA PRO A 258 -8.30 14.62 -26.06
C PRO A 258 -9.82 14.83 -26.06
N ARG A 259 -10.27 16.06 -26.32
CA ARG A 259 -11.68 16.45 -26.41
C ARG A 259 -11.96 17.07 -27.77
N TYR A 260 -13.15 16.84 -28.29
CA TYR A 260 -13.60 17.33 -29.59
C TYR A 260 -14.92 18.05 -29.42
N THR A 261 -15.17 19.05 -30.26
CA THR A 261 -16.46 19.74 -30.30
C THR A 261 -17.57 18.70 -30.55
N ASP A 262 -18.66 18.83 -29.79
CA ASP A 262 -19.81 17.92 -29.82
C ASP A 262 -19.55 16.47 -29.38
N ASP A 263 -18.42 16.17 -28.74
CA ASP A 263 -18.14 14.83 -28.16
C ASP A 263 -18.98 14.49 -26.93
N CYS A 264 -19.66 15.49 -26.34
CA CYS A 264 -20.66 15.33 -25.29
C CYS A 264 -21.67 16.49 -25.32
N THR A 265 -22.85 16.27 -24.74
CA THR A 265 -23.97 17.22 -24.80
C THR A 265 -23.72 18.53 -24.05
N ASP A 266 -23.02 18.49 -22.91
CA ASP A 266 -22.62 19.68 -22.16
C ASP A 266 -21.28 19.43 -21.45
N PRO A 267 -20.15 19.95 -21.97
CA PRO A 267 -18.83 19.70 -21.40
C PRO A 267 -18.54 20.51 -20.13
N ARG A 268 -19.36 21.51 -19.80
CA ARG A 268 -19.10 22.42 -18.67
C ARG A 268 -19.06 21.65 -17.36
N GLY A 269 -18.23 22.10 -16.43
CA GLY A 269 -18.03 21.45 -15.13
C GLY A 269 -16.92 20.40 -15.12
N GLY A 270 -16.64 19.71 -16.24
CA GLY A 270 -15.50 18.80 -16.37
C GLY A 270 -15.36 17.82 -15.20
N VAL A 271 -14.33 17.99 -14.36
CA VAL A 271 -14.07 17.18 -13.16
C VAL A 271 -15.25 17.11 -12.18
N ARG A 272 -16.13 18.12 -12.15
CA ARG A 272 -17.30 18.13 -11.25
C ARG A 272 -18.30 17.01 -11.56
N TRP A 273 -18.27 16.44 -12.76
CA TRP A 273 -19.12 15.30 -13.14
C TRP A 273 -18.82 14.00 -12.37
N ILE A 274 -17.78 13.98 -11.52
CA ILE A 274 -17.59 12.94 -10.48
C ILE A 274 -18.83 12.85 -9.57
N PHE A 275 -19.48 13.99 -9.29
CA PHE A 275 -20.75 14.05 -8.56
C PHE A 275 -21.80 14.71 -9.48
N PRO A 276 -22.56 13.91 -10.27
CA PRO A 276 -23.48 14.45 -11.27
C PRO A 276 -24.51 15.46 -10.71
N ASP A 277 -24.97 15.24 -9.47
CA ASP A 277 -25.88 16.12 -8.73
C ASP A 277 -25.28 17.50 -8.39
N LYS A 278 -23.94 17.61 -8.40
CA LYS A 278 -23.19 18.83 -8.12
C LYS A 278 -22.47 19.39 -9.35
N ALA A 279 -22.57 18.73 -10.50
CA ALA A 279 -21.84 19.09 -11.71
C ALA A 279 -22.26 20.46 -12.23
N VAL A 280 -23.58 20.69 -12.28
CA VAL A 280 -24.21 21.92 -12.77
C VAL A 280 -24.27 22.97 -11.66
N TYR A 281 -23.32 23.89 -11.65
CA TYR A 281 -23.26 24.99 -10.64
C TYR A 281 -23.71 26.35 -11.20
N TRP A 282 -23.86 26.45 -12.52
CA TRP A 282 -24.19 27.70 -13.21
C TRP A 282 -25.69 28.01 -13.27
N ASN A 283 -26.55 27.09 -12.82
CA ASN A 283 -28.00 27.34 -12.72
C ASN A 283 -28.40 28.00 -11.39
N ASN A 284 -27.46 28.16 -10.45
CA ASN A 284 -27.68 28.70 -9.10
C ASN A 284 -27.06 30.10 -8.91
N VAL A 285 -26.70 30.78 -10.01
CA VAL A 285 -26.11 32.14 -10.03
C VAL A 285 -27.10 33.11 -10.63
#